data_AF-A0A972XA03-F1
#
_entry.id   AF-A0A972XA03-F1
#
_cell.length_a   1.000
_cell.length_b   1.000
_cell.length_c   1.000
_cell.angle_alpha   90.00
_cell.angle_beta   90.00
_cell.angle_gamma   90.00
#
_symmetry.space_group_name_H-M   'P 1'
#
loop_
_entity.id
_entity.type
_entity.pdbx_description
1 polymer ?
#
loop_
_entity_poly.entity_id
_entity_poly.type
_entity_poly.pdbx_seq_one_letter_code
_entity_poly.pdbx_strand_id
1 'polypeptide(L)'
;MNLLTIGINHQIAPLEIREKVALTPELISDAMKDLRSYLNQDEENNPSEVAILSTCNRTEIYCAANDHHIHDQQIQEKTIDWLSAQRRMNKSELTPYIQTEISSAAVRHVFRVGCGLDSMVLGETQILGQMKQAVAQAQQAGSIGTYLN
;
A
#
# COMPACT_ATOMS: atom_id res chain seq x y z
N MET A 1 7.16 -5.68 -15.20
CA MET A 1 5.98 -5.09 -14.56
C MET A 1 5.92 -5.65 -13.17
N ASN A 2 6.18 -4.80 -12.19
CA ASN A 2 6.22 -5.18 -10.80
C ASN A 2 4.95 -4.62 -10.15
N LEU A 3 4.04 -5.50 -9.76
CA LEU A 3 2.82 -5.13 -9.05
C LEU A 3 2.90 -5.72 -7.65
N LEU A 4 2.83 -4.88 -6.63
CA LEU A 4 2.99 -5.31 -5.25
C LEU A 4 1.89 -4.75 -4.36
N THR A 5 1.48 -5.53 -3.37
CA THR A 5 0.76 -5.05 -2.20
C THR A 5 1.62 -5.28 -0.97
N ILE A 6 1.80 -4.27 -0.16
CA ILE A 6 2.53 -4.34 1.11
C ILE A 6 1.57 -3.84 2.19
N GLY A 7 1.21 -4.72 3.13
CA GLY A 7 0.11 -4.45 4.03
C GLY A 7 0.30 -4.96 5.44
N ILE A 8 -0.35 -4.28 6.38
CA ILE A 8 -0.53 -4.68 7.77
C ILE A 8 -2.03 -4.72 8.02
N ASN A 9 -2.55 -5.84 8.53
CA ASN A 9 -3.98 -6.01 8.77
C ASN A 9 -4.28 -6.67 10.13
N HIS A 10 -5.55 -6.67 10.51
CA HIS A 10 -6.04 -7.18 11.78
C HIS A 10 -5.82 -8.69 12.02
N GLN A 11 -5.58 -9.48 10.98
CA GLN A 11 -5.33 -10.92 11.12
C GLN A 11 -3.91 -11.20 11.60
N ILE A 12 -2.96 -10.35 11.22
CA ILE A 12 -1.53 -10.56 11.47
C ILE A 12 -0.97 -9.60 12.53
N ALA A 13 -1.59 -8.45 12.76
CA ALA A 13 -1.03 -7.40 13.61
C ALA A 13 -1.95 -6.98 14.77
N PRO A 14 -1.40 -6.80 15.99
CA PRO A 14 -2.15 -6.26 17.12
C PRO A 14 -2.55 -4.80 16.87
N LEU A 15 -3.56 -4.33 17.60
CA LEU A 15 -4.11 -2.97 17.45
C LEU A 15 -3.03 -1.89 17.56
N GLU A 16 -2.14 -2.01 18.54
CA GLU A 16 -1.06 -1.04 18.80
C GLU A 16 -0.13 -0.84 17.60
N ILE A 17 0.13 -1.89 16.82
CA ILE A 17 0.94 -1.80 15.60
C ILE A 17 0.13 -1.15 14.47
N ARG A 18 -1.14 -1.54 14.32
CA ARG A 18 -2.04 -0.98 13.30
C ARG A 18 -2.26 0.51 13.48
N GLU A 19 -2.46 0.97 14.71
CA GLU A 19 -2.65 2.41 15.01
C GLU A 19 -1.42 3.23 14.65
N LYS A 20 -0.20 2.70 14.86
CA LYS A 20 1.03 3.39 14.51
C LYS A 20 1.23 3.56 13.00
N VAL A 21 0.73 2.62 12.19
CA VAL A 21 0.88 2.68 10.73
C VAL A 21 -0.31 3.32 10.02
N ALA A 22 -1.46 3.41 10.67
CA ALA A 22 -2.65 4.05 10.12
C ALA A 22 -2.36 5.47 9.62
N LEU A 23 -2.87 5.79 8.43
CA LEU A 23 -2.84 7.13 7.84
C LEU A 23 -4.22 7.77 7.99
N THR A 24 -4.25 9.02 8.44
CA THR A 24 -5.47 9.82 8.41
C THR A 24 -5.74 10.31 6.98
N PRO A 25 -7.01 10.56 6.60
CA PRO A 25 -7.37 10.99 5.26
C PRO A 25 -6.60 12.22 4.76
N GLU A 26 -6.26 13.14 5.65
CA GLU A 26 -5.54 14.38 5.34
C GLU A 26 -4.08 14.13 4.95
N LEU A 27 -3.49 13.05 5.47
CA LEU A 27 -2.08 12.70 5.25
C LEU A 27 -1.87 11.73 4.07
N ILE A 28 -2.92 11.03 3.62
CA ILE A 28 -2.82 9.99 2.58
C ILE A 28 -2.27 10.56 1.27
N SER A 29 -2.76 11.71 0.82
CA SER A 29 -2.30 12.34 -0.44
C SER A 29 -0.80 12.63 -0.40
N ASP A 30 -0.32 13.27 0.67
CA ASP A 30 1.08 13.65 0.80
C ASP A 30 1.97 12.43 1.00
N ALA A 31 1.49 11.44 1.74
CA ALA A 31 2.16 10.14 1.88
C ALA A 31 2.37 9.43 0.54
N MET A 32 1.36 9.42 -0.34
CA MET A 32 1.48 8.82 -1.68
C MET A 32 2.49 9.57 -2.56
N LYS A 33 2.48 10.91 -2.52
CA LYS A 33 3.44 11.73 -3.27
C LYS A 33 4.87 11.52 -2.77
N ASP A 34 5.05 11.47 -1.46
CA ASP A 34 6.35 11.27 -0.82
C ASP A 34 6.90 9.87 -1.12
N LEU A 35 6.10 8.81 -0.94
CA LEU A 35 6.50 7.45 -1.28
C LEU A 35 6.81 7.32 -2.78
N ARG A 36 5.98 7.88 -3.66
CA ARG A 36 6.25 7.88 -5.10
C ARG A 36 7.57 8.58 -5.42
N SER A 37 7.87 9.71 -4.76
CA SER A 37 9.13 10.43 -4.96
C SER A 37 10.32 9.60 -4.46
N TYR A 38 10.15 8.92 -3.31
CA TYR A 38 11.14 8.03 -2.72
C TYR A 38 11.47 6.82 -3.60
N LEU A 39 10.45 6.20 -4.21
CA LEU A 39 10.64 5.05 -5.11
C LEU A 39 11.34 5.44 -6.42
N ASN A 40 11.11 6.66 -6.92
CA ASN A 40 11.63 7.13 -8.20
C ASN A 40 12.93 7.95 -8.11
N GLN A 41 13.63 7.98 -6.96
CA GLN A 41 14.87 8.76 -6.80
C GLN A 41 15.97 8.41 -7.82
N ASP A 42 15.92 7.19 -8.37
CA ASP A 42 16.93 6.66 -9.29
C ASP A 42 16.43 6.58 -10.76
N GLU A 43 15.19 7.00 -11.07
CA GLU A 43 14.54 6.76 -12.38
C GLU A 43 13.72 7.94 -12.90
N GLU A 44 13.98 8.36 -14.14
CA GLU A 44 13.26 9.46 -14.81
C GLU A 44 12.16 8.99 -15.78
N ASN A 45 12.19 7.74 -16.25
CA ASN A 45 11.47 7.37 -17.49
C ASN A 45 10.16 6.58 -17.35
N ASN A 46 9.73 6.17 -16.15
CA ASN A 46 8.37 5.69 -15.93
C ASN A 46 8.02 5.70 -14.44
N PRO A 47 7.40 6.77 -13.92
CA PRO A 47 7.26 6.93 -12.49
C PRO A 47 6.33 5.86 -11.91
N SER A 48 6.78 5.23 -10.83
CA SER A 48 5.99 4.26 -10.06
C SER A 48 4.61 4.83 -9.70
N GLU A 49 3.61 3.97 -9.77
CA GLU A 49 2.26 4.23 -9.31
C GLU A 49 2.10 3.75 -7.86
N VAL A 50 1.40 4.53 -7.04
CA VAL A 50 1.19 4.29 -5.61
C VAL A 50 -0.26 4.62 -5.25
N ALA A 51 -0.92 3.68 -4.59
CA ALA A 51 -2.20 3.90 -3.91
C ALA A 51 -2.11 3.40 -2.47
N ILE A 52 -2.79 4.07 -1.53
CA ILE A 52 -2.81 3.66 -0.13
C ILE A 52 -4.25 3.49 0.36
N LEU A 53 -4.54 2.31 0.90
CA LEU A 53 -5.78 2.00 1.62
C LEU A 53 -5.50 1.97 3.12
N SER A 54 -6.01 2.96 3.85
CA SER A 54 -5.90 3.02 5.30
C SER A 54 -7.30 3.01 5.92
N THR A 55 -7.54 2.03 6.77
CA THR A 55 -8.80 1.82 7.51
C THR A 55 -8.48 1.50 8.97
N CYS A 56 -9.48 1.28 9.80
CA CYS A 56 -9.25 0.80 11.17
C CYS A 56 -8.64 -0.62 11.21
N ASN A 57 -8.84 -1.44 10.18
CA ASN A 57 -8.47 -2.87 10.19
C ASN A 57 -7.29 -3.21 9.28
N ARG A 58 -6.85 -2.29 8.42
CA ARG A 58 -5.73 -2.49 7.51
C ARG A 58 -5.11 -1.17 7.07
N THR A 59 -3.79 -1.21 6.87
CA THR A 59 -3.04 -0.23 6.09
C THR A 59 -2.31 -0.99 5.00
N GLU A 60 -2.68 -0.74 3.74
CA GLU A 60 -2.11 -1.42 2.58
C GLU A 60 -1.62 -0.39 1.56
N ILE A 61 -0.42 -0.63 1.05
CA ILE A 61 0.24 0.16 0.01
C ILE A 61 0.28 -0.70 -1.25
N TYR A 62 -0.29 -0.19 -2.33
CA TYR A 62 -0.25 -0.80 -3.65
C TYR A 62 0.74 -0.05 -4.52
N CYS A 63 1.69 -0.78 -5.11
CA CYS A 63 2.72 -0.22 -5.97
C CYS A 63 2.67 -0.89 -7.34
N ALA A 64 2.75 -0.11 -8.42
CA ALA A 64 3.05 -0.62 -9.75
C ALA A 64 4.27 0.12 -10.32
N ALA A 65 5.32 -0.63 -10.68
CA ALA A 65 6.52 -0.08 -11.30
C ALA A 65 6.82 -0.83 -12.61
N ASN A 66 7.26 -0.08 -13.62
CA ASN A 66 7.46 -0.62 -14.96
C ASN A 66 8.94 -0.70 -15.37
N ASP A 67 9.86 -0.66 -14.41
CA ASP A 67 11.28 -0.88 -14.68
C ASP A 67 11.64 -2.37 -14.58
N HIS A 68 12.40 -2.86 -15.57
CA HIS A 68 12.95 -4.21 -15.59
C HIS A 68 14.18 -4.38 -14.70
N HIS A 69 14.80 -3.28 -14.25
CA HIS A 69 16.00 -3.28 -13.43
C HIS A 69 15.68 -3.34 -11.92
N ILE A 70 14.61 -2.68 -11.49
CA ILE A 70 14.13 -2.79 -10.11
C ILE A 70 13.44 -4.14 -9.94
N HIS A 71 13.86 -4.92 -8.95
CA HIS A 71 13.18 -6.17 -8.59
C HIS A 71 12.08 -5.92 -7.56
N ASP A 72 11.06 -6.79 -7.52
CA ASP A 72 9.97 -6.74 -6.53
C ASP A 72 10.50 -6.59 -5.09
N GLN A 73 11.58 -7.32 -4.76
CA GLN A 73 12.23 -7.23 -3.45
C GLN A 73 12.74 -5.83 -3.12
N GLN A 74 13.29 -5.11 -4.09
CA GLN A 74 13.80 -3.75 -3.89
C GLN A 74 12.65 -2.76 -3.65
N ILE A 75 11.54 -2.89 -4.37
CA ILE A 75 10.33 -2.07 -4.13
C ILE A 75 9.77 -2.36 -2.75
N GLN A 76 9.69 -3.64 -2.38
CA GLN A 76 9.27 -4.06 -1.05
C GLN A 76 10.17 -3.43 0.02
N GLU A 77 11.49 -3.61 -0.07
CA GLU A 77 12.44 -3.07 0.91
C GLU A 77 12.35 -1.55 1.02
N LYS A 78 12.39 -0.82 -0.11
CA LYS A 78 12.24 0.65 -0.14
C LYS A 78 10.91 1.10 0.49
N THR A 79 9.81 0.42 0.19
CA THR A 79 8.49 0.80 0.73
C THR A 79 8.42 0.55 2.24
N ILE A 80 9.01 -0.53 2.74
CA ILE A 80 9.07 -0.83 4.18
C ILE A 80 9.98 0.18 4.90
N ASP A 81 11.12 0.53 4.30
CA ASP A 81 12.05 1.54 4.84
C ASP A 81 11.37 2.90 4.93
N TRP A 82 10.66 3.29 3.85
CA TRP A 82 9.87 4.50 3.82
C TRP A 82 8.78 4.50 4.91
N LEU A 83 8.00 3.43 5.03
CA LEU A 83 6.94 3.34 6.04
C LEU A 83 7.51 3.42 7.46
N SER A 84 8.62 2.74 7.72
CA SER A 84 9.31 2.77 9.01
C SER A 84 9.80 4.17 9.35
N ALA A 85 10.44 4.86 8.40
CA ALA A 85 10.93 6.23 8.56
C ALA A 85 9.78 7.22 8.78
N GLN A 86 8.74 7.13 7.95
CA GLN A 86 7.56 8.00 8.02
C GLN A 86 6.79 7.84 9.33
N ARG A 87 6.91 6.67 9.99
CA ARG A 87 6.29 6.38 11.29
C ARG A 87 7.25 6.44 12.48
N ARG A 88 8.52 6.75 12.25
CA ARG A 88 9.57 6.76 13.27
C ARG A 88 9.59 5.45 14.08
N MET A 89 9.39 4.34 13.37
CA MET A 89 9.41 2.98 13.93
C MET A 89 10.66 2.26 13.46
N ASN A 90 11.17 1.34 14.27
CA ASN A 90 12.21 0.46 13.79
C ASN A 90 11.61 -0.51 12.78
N LYS A 91 12.31 -0.74 11.66
CA LYS A 91 11.90 -1.73 10.65
C LYS A 91 11.62 -3.10 11.27
N SER A 92 12.45 -3.52 12.23
CA SER A 92 12.29 -4.78 12.96
C SER A 92 10.99 -4.89 13.77
N GLU A 93 10.37 -3.77 14.16
CA GLU A 93 9.07 -3.77 14.83
C GLU A 93 7.91 -3.99 13.86
N LEU A 94 8.08 -3.60 12.59
CA LEU A 94 7.05 -3.73 11.56
C LEU A 94 7.15 -5.05 10.79
N THR A 95 8.36 -5.48 10.42
CA THR A 95 8.60 -6.66 9.57
C THR A 95 7.81 -7.91 9.96
N PRO A 96 7.65 -8.28 11.25
CA PRO A 96 6.88 -9.48 11.63
C PRO A 96 5.39 -9.42 11.25
N TYR A 97 4.87 -8.21 11.02
CA TYR A 97 3.46 -7.94 10.77
C TYR A 97 3.18 -7.51 9.32
N ILE A 98 4.19 -7.51 8.46
CA ILE A 98 4.06 -7.13 7.06
C ILE A 98 3.75 -8.36 6.22
N GLN A 99 2.68 -8.26 5.42
CA GLN A 99 2.37 -9.19 4.36
C GLN A 99 2.65 -8.51 3.01
N THR A 100 3.36 -9.23 2.14
CA THR A 100 3.65 -8.77 0.78
C THR A 100 3.07 -9.75 -0.22
N GLU A 101 2.30 -9.23 -1.18
CA GLU A 101 1.77 -9.99 -2.30
C GLU A 101 2.32 -9.42 -3.61
N ILE A 102 2.66 -10.29 -4.57
CA ILE A 102 3.38 -9.90 -5.79
C ILE A 102 2.61 -10.39 -7.02
N SER A 103 2.61 -9.57 -8.08
CA SER A 103 2.03 -9.86 -9.39
C SER A 103 0.58 -10.37 -9.28
N SER A 104 0.31 -11.61 -9.69
CA SER A 104 -1.04 -12.19 -9.66
C SER A 104 -1.59 -12.37 -8.25
N ALA A 105 -0.72 -12.53 -7.24
CA ALA A 105 -1.12 -12.63 -5.85
C ALA A 105 -1.60 -11.27 -5.31
N ALA A 106 -0.95 -10.17 -5.71
CA ALA A 106 -1.40 -8.81 -5.39
C ALA A 106 -2.80 -8.53 -5.95
N VAL A 107 -3.04 -8.88 -7.22
CA VAL A 107 -4.37 -8.74 -7.85
C VAL A 107 -5.41 -9.56 -7.09
N ARG A 108 -5.11 -10.83 -6.79
CA ARG A 108 -6.02 -11.70 -6.04
C ARG A 108 -6.35 -11.12 -4.67
N HIS A 109 -5.35 -10.62 -3.95
CA HIS A 109 -5.52 -9.99 -2.64
C HIS A 109 -6.47 -8.78 -2.71
N VAL A 110 -6.23 -7.85 -3.64
CA VAL A 110 -7.08 -6.67 -3.88
C VAL A 110 -8.55 -7.07 -4.09
N PHE A 111 -8.82 -8.09 -4.91
CA PHE A 111 -10.19 -8.58 -5.12
C PHE A 111 -10.80 -9.21 -3.88
N ARG A 112 -10.03 -9.99 -3.10
CA ARG A 112 -10.54 -10.56 -1.85
C ARG A 112 -10.90 -9.48 -0.83
N VAL A 113 -10.05 -8.46 -0.71
CA VAL A 113 -10.31 -7.29 0.14
C VAL A 113 -11.57 -6.56 -0.35
N GLY A 114 -11.68 -6.26 -1.65
CA GLY A 114 -12.83 -5.56 -2.21
C GLY A 114 -14.15 -6.32 -2.13
N CYS A 115 -14.11 -7.65 -2.13
CA CYS A 115 -15.28 -8.51 -1.90
C CYS A 115 -15.58 -8.75 -0.40
N GLY A 116 -14.83 -8.13 0.51
CA GLY A 116 -15.00 -8.30 1.96
C GLY A 116 -14.65 -9.70 2.47
N LEU A 117 -13.91 -10.50 1.70
CA LEU A 117 -13.49 -11.85 2.09
C LEU A 117 -12.43 -11.85 3.20
N ASP A 118 -11.69 -10.75 3.30
CA ASP A 118 -10.64 -10.55 4.30
C ASP A 118 -11.04 -9.48 5.32
N SER A 119 -12.32 -9.12 5.41
CA SER A 119 -12.83 -8.18 6.39
C SER A 119 -13.16 -8.87 7.71
N MET A 120 -13.09 -8.13 8.82
CA MET A 120 -13.42 -8.65 10.15
C MET A 120 -14.87 -9.16 10.23
N VAL A 121 -15.78 -8.52 9.49
CA VAL A 121 -17.12 -9.02 9.20
C VAL A 121 -17.12 -9.49 7.75
N LEU A 122 -17.23 -10.80 7.54
CA LEU A 122 -17.19 -11.40 6.22
C LEU A 122 -18.30 -10.85 5.32
N GLY A 123 -17.93 -10.37 4.13
CA GLY A 123 -18.88 -9.89 3.12
C GLY A 123 -19.45 -8.49 3.37
N GLU A 124 -18.85 -7.71 4.27
CA GLU A 124 -19.21 -6.29 4.42
C GLU A 124 -18.89 -5.50 3.14
N THR A 125 -19.74 -4.52 2.84
CA THR A 125 -19.69 -3.74 1.59
C THR A 125 -18.99 -2.39 1.73
N GLN A 126 -18.61 -1.98 2.94
CA GLN A 126 -17.95 -0.73 3.25
C GLN A 126 -16.53 -0.69 2.67
N ILE A 127 -15.77 -1.80 2.72
CA ILE A 127 -14.41 -1.87 2.18
C ILE A 127 -14.36 -1.56 0.69
N LEU A 128 -15.34 -2.01 -0.09
CA LEU A 128 -15.42 -1.67 -1.51
C LEU A 128 -15.55 -0.15 -1.71
N GLY A 129 -16.34 0.51 -0.86
CA GLY A 129 -16.44 1.97 -0.84
C GLY A 129 -15.12 2.65 -0.47
N GLN A 130 -14.42 2.12 0.54
CA GLN A 130 -13.11 2.63 0.98
C GLN A 130 -12.03 2.45 -0.10
N MET A 131 -12.04 1.33 -0.83
CA MET A 131 -11.14 1.10 -1.95
C MET A 131 -11.39 2.08 -3.10
N LYS A 132 -12.65 2.34 -3.45
CA LYS A 132 -13.00 3.37 -4.44
C LYS A 132 -12.53 4.76 -4.01
N GLN A 133 -12.66 5.08 -2.72
CA GLN A 133 -12.15 6.34 -2.16
C GLN A 133 -10.62 6.41 -2.25
N ALA A 134 -9.91 5.33 -1.92
CA ALA A 134 -8.46 5.26 -2.02
C ALA A 134 -7.97 5.50 -3.45
N VAL A 135 -8.61 4.87 -4.45
CA VAL A 135 -8.31 5.11 -5.87
C VAL A 135 -8.58 6.56 -6.24
N ALA A 136 -9.73 7.13 -5.87
CA ALA A 136 -10.05 8.53 -6.16
C ALA A 136 -9.05 9.51 -5.52
N GLN A 137 -8.61 9.27 -4.29
CA GLN A 137 -7.57 10.06 -3.62
C GLN A 137 -6.22 9.94 -4.34
N ALA A 138 -5.86 8.74 -4.79
CA ALA A 138 -4.62 8.50 -5.52
C ALA A 138 -4.61 9.17 -6.91
N GLN A 139 -5.76 9.17 -7.60
CA GLN A 139 -5.95 9.95 -8.83
C GLN A 139 -5.78 11.45 -8.59
N GLN A 140 -6.42 12.00 -7.55
CA GLN A 140 -6.31 13.41 -7.19
C GLN A 140 -4.88 13.81 -6.80
N ALA A 141 -4.14 12.90 -6.14
CA ALA A 141 -2.74 13.10 -5.81
C ALA A 141 -1.80 12.98 -7.02
N GLY A 142 -2.31 12.50 -8.16
CA GLY A 142 -1.50 12.18 -9.35
C GLY A 142 -0.51 11.04 -9.10
N SER A 143 -0.83 10.14 -8.16
CA SER A 143 0.06 9.04 -7.75
C SER A 143 -0.24 7.73 -8.46
N ILE A 144 -1.33 7.61 -9.21
CA ILE A 144 -1.65 6.42 -10.03
C ILE A 144 -1.69 6.75 -11.52
N GLY A 145 -1.64 5.70 -12.34
CA GLY A 145 -1.63 5.76 -13.79
C GLY A 145 -2.44 4.60 -14.39
N THR A 146 -1.93 3.98 -15.44
CA THR A 146 -2.65 2.93 -16.18
C THR A 146 -2.83 1.65 -15.39
N TYR A 147 -1.94 1.34 -14.44
CA TYR A 147 -1.89 0.01 -13.82
C TYR A 147 -2.71 -0.11 -12.53
N LEU A 148 -2.83 0.97 -11.76
CA LEU A 148 -3.58 1.00 -10.51
C LEU A 148 -4.96 1.68 -10.62
N ASN A 149 -5.37 2.09 -11.83
CA ASN A 149 -6.66 2.75 -12.10
C ASN A 149 -7.81 1.79 -12.40
#